data_AF-A0A4S8LEI1-F1
#
_entry.id   AF-A0A4S8LEI1-F1
#
_cell.length_a   1.000
_cell.length_b   1.000
_cell.length_c   1.000
_cell.angle_alpha   90.00
_cell.angle_beta   90.00
_cell.angle_gamma   90.00
#
_symmetry.space_group_name_H-M   'P 1'
#
loop_
_entity.id
_entity.type
_entity.pdbx_description
1 polymer ?
#
loop_
_entity_poly.entity_id
_entity_poly.type
_entity_poly.pdbx_seq_one_letter_code
_entity_poly.pdbx_strand_id
1 'polypeptide(L)'
;MLYPKGYGYPLWTPEPNEQTPYVYRKDGIRVGDVGFITQDGGFEFLFNITLPKDHKIHQKWRGVPEDFEQFKLNAKGYSTGKIPKGTTFHSKETEVQETGDYFNVRASNLTTDANIGFQLRSTHPEGAALLLPQGASRRDYMTDLPLRDFAIKNAQTWYRYIHKQGYSSAQNGSLYIITGFFKTACYHTAV
;
A
#
# COMPACT_ATOMS: atom_id res chain seq x y z
N MET A 1 2.94 11.63 -10.61
CA MET A 1 3.08 10.41 -9.76
C MET A 1 3.64 10.72 -8.37
N LEU A 2 3.27 9.92 -7.36
CA LEU A 2 3.81 9.96 -5.98
C LEU A 2 5.15 9.20 -5.81
N TYR A 3 5.40 8.18 -6.64
CA TYR A 3 6.61 7.36 -6.56
C TYR A 3 7.92 8.16 -6.68
N PRO A 4 8.08 9.11 -7.63
CA PRO A 4 9.27 9.95 -7.71
C PRO A 4 9.52 10.83 -6.49
N LYS A 5 8.50 11.05 -5.64
CA LYS A 5 8.62 11.78 -4.36
C LYS A 5 8.96 10.86 -3.18
N GLY A 6 9.14 9.56 -3.41
CA GLY A 6 9.44 8.58 -2.36
C GLY A 6 8.23 8.18 -1.51
N TYR A 7 7.00 8.46 -1.95
CA TYR A 7 5.77 8.09 -1.23
C TYR A 7 5.19 6.73 -1.66
N GLY A 8 5.88 6.01 -2.55
CA GLY A 8 5.44 4.71 -3.06
C GLY A 8 4.47 4.80 -4.23
N TYR A 9 3.84 3.67 -4.55
CA TYR A 9 2.87 3.56 -5.64
C TYR A 9 1.45 3.91 -5.13
N PRO A 10 0.77 4.89 -5.73
CA PRO A 10 -0.63 5.12 -5.45
C PRO A 10 -1.45 3.95 -6.00
N LEU A 11 -2.40 3.44 -5.20
CA LEU A 11 -3.39 2.47 -5.64
C LEU A 11 -4.69 3.20 -5.97
N TRP A 12 -5.37 2.78 -7.03
CA TRP A 12 -6.71 3.27 -7.39
C TRP A 12 -7.75 2.73 -6.41
N THR A 13 -7.62 1.45 -6.06
CA THR A 13 -8.50 0.73 -5.14
C THR A 13 -7.66 0.25 -3.95
N PRO A 14 -7.38 1.10 -2.94
CA PRO A 14 -6.52 0.75 -1.82
C PRO A 14 -7.15 -0.28 -0.87
N GLU A 15 -8.46 -0.49 -0.94
CA GLU A 15 -9.17 -1.45 -0.12
C GLU A 15 -8.72 -2.89 -0.41
N PRO A 16 -8.52 -3.72 0.63
CA PRO A 16 -8.17 -5.11 0.44
C PRO A 16 -9.35 -5.88 -0.19
N ASN A 17 -9.04 -6.84 -1.06
CA ASN A 17 -10.03 -7.76 -1.64
C ASN A 17 -10.89 -8.40 -0.52
N GLU A 18 -12.21 -8.45 -0.71
CA GLU A 18 -13.18 -8.96 0.28
C GLU A 18 -12.89 -10.39 0.76
N GLN A 19 -12.24 -11.19 -0.09
CA GLN A 19 -11.88 -12.56 0.22
C GLN A 19 -10.67 -12.63 1.17
N THR A 20 -9.85 -11.57 1.26
CA THR A 20 -8.63 -11.58 2.09
C THR A 20 -8.92 -11.95 3.54
N PRO A 21 -7.94 -12.58 4.24
CA PRO A 21 -8.13 -12.97 5.63
C PRO A 21 -8.59 -11.78 6.47
N TYR A 22 -9.50 -12.01 7.41
CA TYR A 22 -10.15 -10.94 8.19
C TYR A 22 -9.17 -9.92 8.79
N VAL A 23 -7.99 -10.37 9.24
CA VAL A 23 -6.93 -9.48 9.75
C VAL A 23 -6.45 -8.46 8.72
N TYR A 24 -6.42 -8.80 7.42
CA TYR A 24 -6.08 -7.86 6.34
C TYR A 24 -7.23 -6.92 6.01
N ARG A 25 -8.48 -7.38 6.08
CA ARG A 25 -9.64 -6.48 5.94
C ARG A 25 -9.71 -5.44 7.05
N LYS A 26 -9.27 -5.79 8.25
CA LYS A 26 -9.22 -4.89 9.41
C LYS A 26 -7.99 -3.98 9.41
N ASP A 27 -6.81 -4.56 9.21
CA ASP A 27 -5.54 -3.86 9.44
C ASP A 27 -4.88 -3.39 8.14
N GLY A 28 -5.32 -3.87 6.98
CA GLY A 28 -4.70 -3.62 5.69
C GLY A 28 -3.35 -4.33 5.50
N ILE A 29 -2.59 -3.83 4.52
CA ILE A 29 -1.24 -4.32 4.20
C ILE A 29 -0.24 -4.05 5.33
N ARG A 30 0.87 -4.77 5.28
CA ARG A 30 1.99 -4.72 6.22
C ARG A 30 3.32 -5.00 5.53
N VAL A 31 4.40 -4.65 6.21
CA VAL A 31 5.76 -4.93 5.72
C VAL A 31 5.95 -6.44 5.48
N GLY A 32 6.56 -6.78 4.36
CA GLY A 32 6.83 -8.15 3.92
C GLY A 32 5.67 -8.84 3.22
N ASP A 33 4.55 -8.16 2.98
CA ASP A 33 3.54 -8.69 2.07
C ASP A 33 4.12 -8.78 0.67
N VAL A 34 3.88 -9.92 0.02
CA VAL A 34 4.18 -10.17 -1.39
C VAL A 34 2.86 -10.18 -2.15
N GLY A 35 2.84 -9.48 -3.27
CA GLY A 35 1.65 -9.34 -4.09
C GLY A 35 1.95 -8.66 -5.42
N PHE A 36 0.90 -8.32 -6.15
CA PHE A 36 1.00 -7.56 -7.40
C PHE A 36 -0.13 -6.54 -7.48
N ILE A 37 0.06 -5.52 -8.31
CA ILE A 37 -0.96 -4.52 -8.59
C ILE A 37 -1.92 -5.08 -9.65
N THR A 38 -3.21 -5.07 -9.36
CA THR A 38 -4.25 -5.61 -10.24
C THR A 38 -4.65 -4.58 -11.31
N GLN A 39 -5.38 -5.01 -12.35
CA GLN A 39 -5.79 -4.12 -13.44
C GLN A 39 -6.76 -3.02 -13.00
N ASP A 40 -7.57 -3.29 -11.97
CA ASP A 40 -8.44 -2.32 -11.28
C ASP A 40 -7.66 -1.44 -10.27
N GLY A 41 -6.33 -1.53 -10.27
CA GLY A 41 -5.43 -0.68 -9.50
C GLY A 41 -5.43 -0.95 -7.99
N GLY A 42 -5.84 -2.14 -7.56
CA GLY A 42 -5.70 -2.63 -6.20
C GLY A 42 -4.41 -3.42 -5.99
N PHE A 43 -4.22 -3.94 -4.78
CA PHE A 43 -3.09 -4.80 -4.44
C PHE A 43 -3.60 -6.20 -4.06
N GLU A 44 -3.25 -7.21 -4.86
CA GLU A 44 -3.58 -8.61 -4.58
C GLU A 44 -2.54 -9.22 -3.65
N PHE A 45 -2.93 -9.47 -2.41
CA PHE A 45 -2.08 -10.07 -1.39
C PHE A 45 -1.94 -11.59 -1.60
N LEU A 46 -0.71 -12.10 -1.65
CA LEU A 46 -0.43 -13.52 -1.85
C LEU A 46 0.00 -14.23 -0.57
N PHE A 47 1.06 -13.73 0.05
CA PHE A 47 1.61 -14.24 1.31
C PHE A 47 2.53 -13.19 1.93
N ASN A 48 2.90 -13.36 3.19
CA ASN A 48 3.86 -12.50 3.86
C ASN A 48 5.17 -13.27 4.16
N ILE A 49 6.32 -12.75 3.74
CA ILE A 49 7.64 -13.41 3.91
C ILE A 49 8.13 -13.41 5.35
N THR A 50 7.58 -12.56 6.20
CA THR A 50 8.03 -12.37 7.59
C THR A 50 7.30 -13.30 8.55
N LEU A 51 6.27 -14.01 8.08
CA LEU A 51 5.51 -14.97 8.86
C LEU A 51 6.07 -16.39 8.64
N PRO A 52 6.06 -17.25 9.67
CA PRO A 52 6.44 -18.66 9.52
C PRO A 52 5.55 -19.39 8.49
N LYS A 53 6.08 -20.44 7.84
CA LYS A 53 5.36 -21.26 6.84
C LYS A 53 4.01 -21.80 7.34
N ASP A 54 3.96 -22.15 8.61
CA ASP A 54 2.81 -22.72 9.31
C ASP A 54 1.90 -21.65 9.95
N HIS A 55 2.12 -20.37 9.65
CA HIS A 55 1.28 -19.32 10.20
C HIS A 55 -0.16 -19.43 9.71
N LYS A 56 -1.13 -19.15 10.60
CA LYS A 56 -2.57 -19.27 10.30
C LYS A 56 -3.03 -18.49 9.06
N ILE A 57 -2.37 -17.37 8.76
CA ILE A 57 -2.64 -16.56 7.55
C ILE A 57 -2.30 -17.38 6.30
N HIS A 58 -1.12 -18.00 6.23
CA HIS A 58 -0.74 -18.82 5.09
C HIS A 58 -1.65 -20.04 4.95
N GLN A 59 -1.95 -20.72 6.06
CA GLN A 59 -2.81 -21.91 6.06
C GLN A 59 -4.25 -21.63 5.57
N LYS A 60 -4.82 -20.48 5.92
CA LYS A 60 -6.22 -20.13 5.59
C LYS A 60 -6.40 -19.40 4.27
N TRP A 61 -5.32 -18.95 3.63
CA TRP A 61 -5.38 -18.11 2.44
C TRP A 61 -5.03 -18.88 1.17
N ARG A 62 -3.79 -18.76 0.68
CA ARG A 62 -3.32 -19.37 -0.56
C ARG A 62 -2.06 -20.23 -0.35
N GLY A 63 -1.71 -20.48 0.92
CA GLY A 63 -0.45 -21.13 1.28
C GLY A 63 0.75 -20.21 1.01
N VAL A 64 1.87 -20.85 0.71
CA VAL A 64 3.15 -20.22 0.36
C VAL A 64 3.85 -21.05 -0.73
N PRO A 65 4.88 -20.51 -1.39
CA PRO A 65 5.76 -21.29 -2.26
C PRO A 65 6.32 -22.57 -1.59
N GLU A 66 6.65 -23.57 -2.39
CA GLU A 66 7.06 -24.90 -1.92
C GLU A 66 8.33 -24.85 -1.04
N ASP A 67 9.31 -24.09 -1.49
CA ASP A 67 10.61 -23.80 -0.88
C ASP A 67 10.58 -22.57 0.04
N PHE A 68 9.40 -22.19 0.55
CA PHE A 68 9.25 -20.98 1.35
C PHE A 68 10.21 -20.95 2.54
N GLU A 69 11.05 -19.92 2.55
CA GLU A 69 11.89 -19.51 3.67
C GLU A 69 11.29 -18.26 4.32
N GLN A 70 11.31 -18.19 5.66
CA GLN A 70 10.89 -16.98 6.36
C GLN A 70 12.02 -15.96 6.36
N PHE A 71 11.72 -14.74 5.91
CA PHE A 71 12.61 -13.60 6.06
C PHE A 71 12.53 -13.03 7.48
N LYS A 72 13.68 -12.89 8.14
CA LYS A 72 13.77 -12.30 9.48
C LYS A 72 14.09 -10.81 9.38
N LEU A 73 13.09 -9.98 9.67
CA LEU A 73 13.30 -8.53 9.73
C LEU A 73 14.14 -8.16 10.96
N ASN A 74 15.05 -7.20 10.78
CA ASN A 74 15.77 -6.59 11.89
C ASN A 74 14.89 -5.55 12.55
N ALA A 75 14.63 -5.66 13.85
CA ALA A 75 13.82 -4.70 14.59
C ALA A 75 14.35 -3.25 14.48
N LYS A 76 15.67 -3.06 14.33
CA LYS A 76 16.31 -1.75 14.13
C LYS A 76 16.16 -1.19 12.72
N GLY A 77 15.70 -1.99 11.76
CA GLY A 77 15.47 -1.57 10.38
C GLY A 77 14.19 -0.74 10.20
N TYR A 78 13.35 -0.64 11.23
CA TYR A 78 12.10 0.10 11.15
C TYR A 78 12.29 1.60 11.44
N SER A 79 11.66 2.41 10.61
CA SER A 79 11.38 3.81 10.87
C SER A 79 9.88 4.01 11.05
N THR A 80 9.50 4.84 12.00
CA THR A 80 8.11 5.22 12.23
C THR A 80 7.98 6.73 12.22
N GLY A 81 6.91 7.21 11.61
CA GLY A 81 6.61 8.64 11.53
C GLY A 81 5.12 8.91 11.73
N LYS A 82 4.80 10.17 12.01
CA LYS A 82 3.44 10.68 11.95
C LYS A 82 3.36 11.72 10.84
N ILE A 83 2.32 11.62 10.04
CA ILE A 83 1.96 12.59 9.03
C ILE A 83 0.93 13.52 9.68
N PRO A 84 1.17 14.84 9.69
CA PRO A 84 0.25 15.81 10.28
C PRO A 84 -1.15 15.75 9.68
N LYS A 85 -2.15 16.17 10.46
CA LYS A 85 -3.52 16.39 9.99
C LYS A 85 -3.54 17.45 8.88
N GLY A 86 -4.40 17.26 7.88
CA GLY A 86 -4.50 18.17 6.73
C GLY A 86 -3.35 18.05 5.72
N THR A 87 -2.45 17.06 5.87
CA THR A 87 -1.37 16.86 4.89
C THR A 87 -1.95 16.42 3.54
N THR A 88 -1.47 17.04 2.46
CA THR A 88 -1.83 16.64 1.10
C THR A 88 -0.61 16.10 0.36
N PHE A 89 -0.71 14.87 -0.14
CA PHE A 89 0.23 14.32 -1.12
C PHE A 89 -0.30 14.59 -2.52
N HIS A 90 0.56 15.05 -3.43
CA HIS A 90 0.17 15.33 -4.80
C HIS A 90 1.30 14.97 -5.77
N SER A 91 0.93 14.68 -7.02
CA SER A 91 1.88 14.46 -8.11
C SER A 91 2.87 15.62 -8.26
N LYS A 92 4.09 15.37 -8.72
CA LYS A 92 5.17 16.36 -8.77
C LYS A 92 4.82 17.63 -9.56
N GLU A 93 3.94 17.49 -10.55
CA GLU A 93 3.50 18.55 -11.46
C GLU A 93 2.07 19.06 -11.16
N THR A 94 1.49 18.66 -10.02
CA THR A 94 0.15 19.05 -9.57
C THR A 94 0.26 20.07 -8.44
N GLU A 95 -0.40 21.20 -8.59
CA GLU A 95 -0.65 22.17 -7.53
C GLU A 95 -2.02 21.88 -6.90
N VAL A 96 -2.09 21.94 -5.57
CA VAL A 96 -3.35 21.81 -4.82
C VAL A 96 -3.67 23.17 -4.23
N GLN A 97 -4.80 23.75 -4.63
CA GLN A 97 -5.33 24.96 -4.01
C GLN A 97 -6.48 24.56 -3.09
N GLU A 98 -6.33 24.91 -1.81
CA GLU A 98 -7.40 24.79 -0.83
C GLU A 98 -8.43 25.87 -1.12
N THR A 99 -9.59 25.45 -1.60
CA THR A 99 -10.73 26.31 -1.86
C THR A 99 -11.75 26.00 -0.77
N GLY A 100 -12.02 26.96 0.11
CA GLY A 100 -12.83 26.78 1.32
C GLY A 100 -14.30 26.39 1.13
N ASP A 101 -14.71 25.96 -0.05
CA ASP A 101 -16.07 25.54 -0.35
C ASP A 101 -16.04 24.34 -1.31
N TYR A 102 -17.09 23.51 -1.26
CA TYR A 102 -17.31 22.28 -2.04
C TYR A 102 -16.62 21.02 -1.50
N PHE A 103 -17.07 20.49 -0.36
CA PHE A 103 -17.41 19.07 -0.15
C PHE A 103 -17.89 18.88 1.32
N ASN A 104 -19.15 18.49 1.51
CA ASN A 104 -19.66 18.09 2.82
C ASN A 104 -19.19 16.66 3.11
N VAL A 105 -18.20 16.49 3.98
CA VAL A 105 -17.81 15.17 4.49
C VAL A 105 -18.26 15.08 5.94
N ARG A 106 -19.41 14.45 6.18
CA ARG A 106 -19.78 13.99 7.53
C ARG A 106 -18.90 12.79 7.90
N ALA A 107 -17.69 13.04 8.37
CA ALA A 107 -16.97 12.03 9.13
C ALA A 107 -17.55 12.02 10.55
N SER A 108 -18.16 10.92 10.96
CA SER A 108 -18.85 10.74 12.25
C SER A 108 -17.99 10.99 13.51
N ASN A 109 -16.69 11.28 13.35
CA ASN A 109 -15.74 11.55 14.43
C ASN A 109 -15.06 12.93 14.34
N LEU A 110 -15.50 13.82 13.44
CA LEU A 110 -15.09 15.23 13.46
C LEU A 110 -16.08 16.01 14.35
N THR A 111 -15.59 16.60 15.44
CA THR A 111 -16.36 17.57 16.26
C THR A 111 -16.46 18.95 15.61
N THR A 112 -16.05 19.09 14.35
CA THR A 112 -16.05 20.34 13.60
C THR A 112 -16.54 20.07 12.19
N ASP A 113 -17.71 20.64 11.87
CA ASP A 113 -18.26 20.78 10.52
C ASP A 113 -17.29 21.61 9.66
N ALA A 114 -16.26 20.96 9.10
CA ALA A 114 -15.32 21.59 8.19
C ALA A 114 -15.61 21.09 6.77
N ASN A 115 -16.11 21.97 5.92
CA ASN A 115 -16.14 21.77 4.48
C ASN A 115 -14.71 21.88 3.97
N ILE A 116 -14.17 20.79 3.42
CA ILE A 116 -12.83 20.79 2.84
C ILE A 116 -12.97 20.39 1.37
N GLY A 117 -12.98 21.40 0.49
CA GLY A 117 -12.87 21.24 -0.96
C GLY A 117 -11.43 21.52 -1.41
N PHE A 118 -10.96 20.82 -2.43
CA PHE A 118 -9.69 21.16 -3.10
C PHE A 118 -9.90 21.23 -4.60
N GLN A 119 -9.30 22.26 -5.19
CA GLN A 119 -9.14 22.33 -6.63
C GLN A 119 -7.76 21.82 -7.00
N LEU A 120 -7.71 20.87 -7.94
CA LEU A 120 -6.46 20.43 -8.54
C LEU A 120 -6.17 21.26 -9.78
N ARG A 121 -4.94 21.77 -9.84
CA ARG A 121 -4.40 22.38 -11.05
C ARG A 121 -3.15 21.62 -11.44
N SER A 122 -3.23 20.88 -12.54
CA SER A 122 -2.08 20.17 -13.11
C SER A 122 -1.66 20.84 -14.42
N THR A 123 -0.36 20.92 -14.65
CA THR A 123 0.18 21.31 -15.97
C THR A 123 0.20 20.15 -16.95
N HIS A 124 -0.16 18.95 -16.48
CA HIS A 124 -0.21 17.70 -17.24
C HIS A 124 -1.64 17.15 -17.26
N PRO A 125 -2.01 16.35 -18.29
CA PRO A 125 -3.33 15.72 -18.36
C PRO A 125 -3.60 14.75 -17.21
N GLU A 126 -2.56 14.35 -16.48
CA GLU A 126 -2.64 13.44 -15.35
C GLU A 126 -2.25 14.18 -14.07
N GLY A 127 -3.15 14.15 -13.09
CA GLY A 127 -2.97 14.72 -11.77
C GLY A 127 -3.58 13.80 -10.72
N ALA A 128 -3.04 13.85 -9.51
CA ALA A 128 -3.71 13.20 -8.39
C ALA A 128 -3.26 13.88 -7.10
N ALA A 129 -4.20 14.04 -6.18
CA ALA A 129 -3.92 14.43 -4.81
C ALA A 129 -4.66 13.52 -3.82
N LEU A 130 -4.01 13.31 -2.69
CA LEU A 130 -4.49 12.56 -1.54
C LEU A 130 -4.42 13.47 -0.32
N LEU A 131 -5.57 13.89 0.20
CA LEU A 131 -5.67 14.58 1.48
C LEU A 131 -5.78 13.55 2.60
N LEU A 132 -5.08 13.82 3.70
CA LEU A 132 -5.21 13.12 4.97
C LEU A 132 -5.81 14.04 6.06
N PRO A 133 -7.15 14.14 6.17
CA PRO A 133 -7.79 15.02 7.15
C PRO A 133 -7.34 14.74 8.59
N GLN A 134 -7.21 13.46 8.94
CA GLN A 134 -6.77 13.02 10.27
C GLN A 134 -5.27 12.69 10.34
N GLY A 135 -4.51 13.02 9.30
CA GLY A 135 -3.10 12.63 9.17
C GLY A 135 -2.95 11.13 8.97
N ALA A 136 -1.74 10.61 9.14
CA ALA A 136 -1.48 9.18 9.02
C ALA A 136 -0.33 8.73 9.92
N SER A 137 -0.32 7.46 10.30
CA SER A 137 0.89 6.80 10.77
C SER A 137 1.69 6.27 9.60
N ARG A 138 2.99 6.51 9.59
CA ARG A 138 3.95 5.97 8.62
C ARG A 138 4.81 4.91 9.28
N ARG A 139 5.00 3.79 8.59
CA ARG A 139 5.96 2.75 8.99
C ARG A 139 6.70 2.26 7.76
N ASP A 140 8.02 2.39 7.80
CA ASP A 140 8.90 1.91 6.73
C ASP A 140 9.95 0.97 7.31
N TYR A 141 10.38 0.03 6.48
CA TYR A 141 11.55 -0.79 6.70
C TYR A 141 12.66 -0.31 5.77
N MET A 142 13.68 0.31 6.37
CA MET A 142 14.70 1.08 5.66
C MET A 142 15.84 0.20 5.10
N THR A 143 15.87 -1.09 5.44
CA THR A 143 16.92 -2.01 4.99
C THR A 143 16.48 -2.73 3.73
N ASP A 144 16.73 -2.12 2.58
CA ASP A 144 16.28 -2.57 1.27
C ASP A 144 17.14 -3.70 0.68
N LEU A 145 18.47 -3.64 0.82
CA LEU A 145 19.40 -4.60 0.20
C LEU A 145 19.10 -6.06 0.56
N PRO A 146 18.96 -6.45 1.85
CA PRO A 146 18.68 -7.84 2.19
C PRO A 146 17.30 -8.31 1.73
N LEU A 147 16.31 -7.41 1.68
CA LEU A 147 14.99 -7.73 1.15
C LEU A 147 15.04 -7.93 -0.38
N ARG A 148 15.82 -7.11 -1.07
CA ARG A 148 16.03 -7.22 -2.51
C ARG A 148 16.75 -8.51 -2.87
N ASP A 149 17.84 -8.83 -2.18
CA ASP A 149 18.59 -10.07 -2.40
C ASP A 149 17.71 -11.30 -2.13
N PHE A 150 16.90 -11.23 -1.07
CA PHE A 150 15.91 -12.25 -0.77
C PHE A 150 14.85 -12.38 -1.87
N ALA A 151 14.34 -11.27 -2.40
CA ALA A 151 13.41 -11.28 -3.52
C ALA A 151 14.04 -11.92 -4.77
N ILE A 152 15.27 -11.55 -5.11
CA ILE A 152 16.00 -12.08 -6.28
C ILE A 152 16.21 -13.59 -6.14
N LYS A 153 16.67 -14.05 -4.98
CA LYS A 153 16.89 -15.48 -4.69
C LYS A 153 15.61 -16.29 -4.91
N ASN A 154 14.46 -15.77 -4.50
CA ASN A 154 13.20 -16.51 -4.48
C ASN A 154 12.27 -16.22 -5.68
N ALA A 155 12.59 -15.23 -6.52
CA ALA A 155 11.71 -14.73 -7.57
C ALA A 155 11.17 -15.85 -8.47
N GLN A 156 12.04 -16.76 -8.91
CA GLN A 156 11.66 -17.85 -9.81
C GLN A 156 10.60 -18.76 -9.17
N THR A 157 10.77 -19.15 -7.91
CA THR A 157 9.80 -20.02 -7.25
C THR A 157 8.51 -19.28 -6.92
N TRP A 158 8.57 -17.99 -6.63
CA TRP A 158 7.37 -17.16 -6.45
C TRP A 158 6.54 -17.08 -7.73
N TYR A 159 7.15 -16.87 -8.91
CA TYR A 159 6.44 -16.89 -10.18
C TYR A 159 5.80 -18.25 -10.47
N ARG A 160 6.51 -19.36 -10.19
CA ARG A 160 5.92 -20.70 -10.30
C ARG A 160 4.72 -20.88 -9.37
N TYR A 161 4.81 -20.38 -8.15
CA TYR A 161 3.73 -20.42 -7.16
C TYR A 161 2.50 -19.63 -7.64
N ILE A 162 2.65 -18.38 -8.08
CA ILE A 162 1.48 -17.57 -8.48
C ILE A 162 0.78 -18.13 -9.73
N HIS A 163 1.53 -18.75 -10.65
CA HIS A 163 0.93 -19.45 -11.78
C HIS A 163 0.07 -20.64 -11.31
N LYS A 164 0.54 -21.41 -10.31
CA LYS A 164 -0.25 -22.48 -9.67
C LYS A 164 -1.50 -21.94 -8.96
N GLN A 165 -1.48 -20.69 -8.49
CA GLN A 165 -2.64 -20.01 -7.89
C GLN A 165 -3.62 -19.43 -8.93
N GLY A 166 -3.38 -19.63 -10.23
CA GLY A 166 -4.25 -19.15 -11.31
C GLY A 166 -3.86 -17.78 -11.89
N TYR A 167 -2.77 -17.17 -11.44
CA TYR A 167 -2.29 -15.88 -11.95
C TYR A 167 -1.26 -16.04 -13.07
N SER A 168 -1.59 -16.81 -14.11
CA SER A 168 -0.69 -17.10 -15.24
C SER A 168 -0.33 -15.89 -16.10
N SER A 169 -1.08 -14.79 -15.98
CA SER A 169 -0.83 -13.53 -16.69
C SER A 169 0.13 -12.59 -15.96
N ALA A 170 0.60 -12.94 -14.75
CA ALA A 170 1.53 -12.10 -13.99
C ALA A 170 2.88 -12.01 -14.72
N GLN A 171 3.23 -10.82 -15.18
CA GLN A 171 4.44 -10.59 -15.96
C GLN A 171 5.69 -10.58 -15.06
N ASN A 172 6.86 -10.90 -15.62
CA ASN A 172 8.11 -10.70 -14.89
C ASN A 172 8.26 -9.22 -14.49
N GLY A 173 8.69 -8.98 -13.25
CA GLY A 173 8.74 -7.65 -12.63
C GLY A 173 7.43 -7.14 -12.02
N SER A 174 6.33 -7.90 -12.06
CA SER A 174 5.03 -7.48 -11.50
C SER A 174 4.84 -7.76 -10.00
N LEU A 175 5.71 -8.58 -9.42
CA LEU A 175 5.69 -8.88 -7.98
C LEU A 175 6.35 -7.76 -7.18
N TYR A 176 5.68 -7.33 -6.12
CA TYR A 176 6.14 -6.34 -5.17
C TYR A 176 6.27 -6.96 -3.78
N ILE A 177 7.27 -6.48 -3.03
CA ILE A 177 7.36 -6.65 -1.59
C ILE A 177 7.03 -5.32 -0.95
N ILE A 178 6.07 -5.30 -0.03
CA ILE A 178 5.75 -4.10 0.74
C ILE A 178 6.87 -3.83 1.74
N THR A 179 7.60 -2.73 1.55
CA THR A 179 8.68 -2.28 2.45
C THR A 179 8.20 -1.21 3.44
N GLY A 180 7.07 -0.57 3.17
CA GLY A 180 6.50 0.46 4.04
C GLY A 180 5.05 0.76 3.71
N PHE A 181 4.37 1.48 4.59
CA PHE A 181 2.98 1.86 4.42
C PHE A 181 2.60 3.11 5.22
N PHE A 182 1.51 3.74 4.79
CA PHE A 182 0.78 4.76 5.52
C PHE A 182 -0.58 4.18 5.95
N LYS A 183 -0.99 4.45 7.19
CA LYS A 183 -2.34 4.13 7.68
C LYS A 183 -3.01 5.39 8.18
N THR A 184 -4.21 5.64 7.68
CA THR A 184 -5.06 6.76 8.06
C THR A 184 -6.45 6.25 8.43
N ALA A 185 -7.19 6.99 9.25
CA ALA A 185 -8.59 6.71 9.55
C ALA A 185 -9.53 7.14 8.41
N CYS A 186 -9.11 8.13 7.61
CA CYS A 186 -9.87 8.62 6.47
C CYS A 186 -8.95 9.32 5.47
N TYR A 187 -9.34 9.33 4.19
CA TYR A 187 -8.67 10.05 3.13
C TYR A 187 -9.67 10.59 2.13
N HIS A 188 -9.24 11.59 1.36
CA HIS A 188 -9.94 12.05 0.18
C HIS A 188 -8.98 12.06 -1.00
N THR A 189 -9.46 11.63 -2.16
CA THR A 189 -8.71 11.63 -3.40
C THR A 189 -9.35 12.56 -4.41
N ALA A 190 -8.53 13.25 -5.18
CA ALA A 190 -8.94 13.95 -6.38
C ALA A 190 -7.97 13.56 -7.50
N VAL A 191 -8.48 13.37 -8.72
CA VAL A 191 -7.73 12.99 -9.92
C VAL A 191 -8.11 13.89 -11.08
#